data_AF-A0A7R9QDB4-F1
#
_entry.id   AF-A0A7R9QDB4-F1
#
_cell.length_a   1.000
_cell.length_b   1.000
_cell.length_c   1.000
_cell.angle_alpha   90.00
_cell.angle_beta   90.00
_cell.angle_gamma   90.00
#
_symmetry.space_group_name_H-M   'P 1'
#
loop_
_entity.id
_entity.type
_entity.pdbx_description
1 polymer ?
#
loop_
_entity_poly.entity_id
_entity_poly.type
_entity_poly.pdbx_seq_one_letter_code
_entity_poly.pdbx_strand_id
1 'polypeptide(L)'
;NLIPHWNEVSSDDILYKQFLKGIELVGHEFKDRVHYYGEVWWPARQLLQSAIDSRLDVHSNGQIIELKQVFPWKEHLFLMEKSDSIQPEIKFVIFQDSKGKWRVQAVPLSSHSFELRVPLKSEWRGLRDQELSKVSQIDGCVFVHSSGFIGGNDSREGVIEMAVKTLDAVVDQNHSK
;
A
#
# COMPACT_ATOMS: atom_id res chain seq x y z
N ASN A 1 2.74 -32.08 -8.03
CA ASN A 1 3.74 -32.83 -7.22
C ASN A 1 4.95 -33.08 -8.10
N LEU A 2 6.11 -32.53 -7.75
CA LEU A 2 7.33 -32.51 -8.60
C LEU A 2 8.34 -33.61 -8.23
N ILE A 3 8.01 -34.46 -7.26
CA ILE A 3 8.83 -35.58 -6.79
C ILE A 3 7.88 -36.78 -6.59
N PRO A 4 8.29 -38.01 -6.92
CA PRO A 4 7.51 -39.21 -6.60
C PRO A 4 7.21 -39.34 -5.11
N HIS A 5 6.09 -39.97 -4.76
CA HIS A 5 5.81 -40.30 -3.37
C HIS A 5 6.76 -41.40 -2.86
N TRP A 6 6.93 -41.48 -1.54
CA TRP A 6 7.86 -42.44 -0.91
C TRP A 6 7.52 -43.92 -1.21
N ASN A 7 6.27 -44.20 -1.57
CA ASN A 7 5.74 -45.53 -1.90
C ASN A 7 5.59 -45.76 -3.42
N GLU A 8 6.14 -44.87 -4.25
CA GLU A 8 6.15 -44.99 -5.71
C GLU A 8 7.53 -45.43 -6.20
N VAL A 9 7.58 -46.04 -7.39
CA VAL A 9 8.85 -46.38 -8.04
C VAL A 9 9.54 -45.09 -8.47
N SER A 10 10.81 -44.93 -8.08
CA SER A 10 11.65 -43.80 -8.45
C SER A 10 12.76 -44.26 -9.39
N SER A 11 12.48 -44.29 -10.69
CA SER A 11 13.48 -44.51 -11.74
C SER A 11 13.93 -43.19 -12.37
N ASP A 12 15.08 -43.21 -13.06
CA ASP A 12 15.62 -42.03 -13.75
C ASP A 12 14.64 -41.45 -14.76
N ASP A 13 13.90 -42.29 -15.50
CA ASP A 13 12.87 -41.85 -16.44
C ASP A 13 11.71 -41.11 -15.75
N ILE A 14 11.31 -41.59 -14.56
CA ILE A 14 10.24 -40.96 -13.76
C ILE A 14 10.73 -39.62 -13.21
N LEU A 15 11.94 -39.59 -12.65
CA LEU A 15 12.57 -38.36 -12.16
C LEU A 15 12.73 -37.33 -13.27
N TYR A 16 13.17 -37.74 -14.46
CA TYR A 16 13.32 -36.85 -15.62
C TYR A 16 11.97 -36.26 -16.06
N LYS A 17 10.90 -37.06 -16.10
CA LYS A 17 9.54 -36.54 -16.39
C LYS A 17 9.07 -35.53 -15.36
N GLN A 18 9.35 -35.75 -14.07
CA GLN A 18 8.98 -34.80 -13.02
C GLN A 18 9.82 -33.54 -13.06
N PHE A 19 11.10 -33.65 -13.41
CA PHE A 19 11.99 -32.52 -13.69
C PHE A 19 11.47 -31.66 -14.85
N LEU A 20 11.02 -32.26 -15.95
CA LEU A 20 10.43 -31.53 -17.08
C LEU A 20 9.16 -30.76 -16.68
N LYS A 21 8.29 -31.35 -15.83
CA LYS A 21 7.14 -30.61 -15.25
C LYS A 21 7.61 -29.46 -14.37
N GLY A 22 8.71 -29.63 -13.64
CA GLY A 22 9.34 -28.56 -12.87
C GLY A 22 9.83 -27.41 -13.75
N ILE A 23 10.51 -27.73 -14.86
CA ILE A 23 10.92 -26.74 -15.87
C ILE A 23 9.72 -25.98 -16.42
N GLU A 24 8.65 -26.69 -16.79
CA GLU A 24 7.45 -26.06 -17.32
C GLU A 24 6.83 -25.08 -16.31
N LEU A 25 6.67 -25.51 -15.06
CA LEU A 25 6.13 -24.66 -13.98
C LEU A 25 7.00 -23.42 -13.74
N VAL A 26 8.32 -23.58 -13.62
CA VAL A 26 9.25 -22.46 -13.44
C VAL A 26 9.26 -21.55 -14.68
N GLY A 27 9.12 -22.13 -15.87
CA GLY A 27 9.01 -21.38 -17.13
C GLY A 27 7.77 -20.50 -17.18
N HIS A 28 6.64 -20.97 -16.65
CA HIS A 28 5.43 -20.16 -16.48
C HIS A 28 5.65 -19.03 -15.47
N GLU A 29 6.17 -19.34 -14.28
CA GLU A 29 6.45 -18.33 -13.24
C GLU A 29 7.41 -17.24 -13.75
N PHE A 30 8.47 -17.63 -14.47
CA PHE A 30 9.42 -16.68 -15.06
C PHE A 30 8.74 -15.75 -16.05
N LYS A 31 7.93 -16.28 -16.97
CA LYS A 31 7.18 -15.46 -17.93
C LYS A 31 6.23 -14.51 -17.21
N ASP A 32 5.48 -15.00 -16.22
CA ASP A 32 4.56 -14.19 -15.44
C ASP A 32 5.28 -13.06 -14.71
N ARG A 33 6.49 -13.30 -14.18
CA ARG A 33 7.33 -12.24 -13.59
C ARG A 33 7.80 -11.22 -14.62
N VAL A 34 8.29 -11.65 -15.79
CA VAL A 34 8.71 -10.74 -16.86
C VAL A 34 7.55 -9.86 -17.31
N HIS A 35 6.37 -10.45 -17.57
CA HIS A 35 5.16 -9.71 -17.93
C HIS A 35 4.74 -8.75 -16.83
N TYR A 36 4.71 -9.21 -15.57
CA TYR A 36 4.39 -8.34 -14.44
C TYR A 36 5.31 -7.12 -14.36
N TYR A 37 6.63 -7.32 -14.45
CA TYR A 37 7.55 -6.19 -14.34
C TYR A 37 7.45 -5.23 -15.53
N GLY A 38 7.29 -5.74 -16.75
CA GLY A 38 7.19 -4.92 -17.95
C GLY A 38 5.85 -4.19 -18.12
N GLU A 39 4.73 -4.86 -17.80
CA GLU A 39 3.39 -4.39 -18.16
C GLU A 39 2.60 -3.85 -16.96
N VAL A 40 2.96 -4.22 -15.72
CA VAL A 40 2.23 -3.81 -14.51
C VAL A 40 3.07 -2.92 -13.63
N TRP A 41 4.25 -3.39 -13.20
CA TRP A 41 5.09 -2.67 -12.26
C TRP A 41 5.74 -1.46 -12.91
N TRP A 42 6.38 -1.59 -14.08
CA TRP A 42 7.11 -0.46 -14.68
C TRP A 42 6.20 0.75 -15.01
N PRO A 43 5.01 0.58 -15.64
CA PRO A 43 4.11 1.70 -15.91
C PRO A 43 3.61 2.41 -14.64
N ALA A 44 3.54 1.71 -13.51
CA ALA A 44 3.13 2.30 -12.23
C ALA A 44 4.05 3.44 -11.77
N ARG A 45 5.33 3.44 -12.20
CA ARG A 45 6.28 4.51 -11.86
C ARG A 45 5.80 5.87 -12.33
N GLN A 46 5.32 5.96 -13.57
CA GLN A 46 4.87 7.23 -14.15
C GLN A 46 3.61 7.74 -13.45
N LEU A 47 2.68 6.83 -13.13
CA LEU A 47 1.46 7.18 -12.40
C LEU A 47 1.78 7.69 -10.99
N LEU A 48 2.75 7.09 -10.31
CA LEU A 48 3.19 7.55 -9.00
C LEU A 48 3.86 8.92 -9.07
N GLN A 49 4.73 9.14 -10.07
CA GLN A 49 5.34 10.45 -10.29
C GLN A 49 4.27 11.54 -10.45
N SER A 50 3.26 11.30 -11.28
CA SER A 50 2.17 12.27 -11.43
C SER A 50 1.41 12.54 -10.12
N ALA A 51 1.19 11.51 -9.29
CA ALA A 51 0.55 11.68 -7.98
C ALA A 51 1.42 12.47 -6.99
N ILE A 52 2.74 12.30 -7.04
CA ILE A 52 3.70 13.07 -6.23
C ILE A 52 3.77 14.51 -6.71
N ASP A 53 3.76 14.75 -8.02
CA ASP A 53 3.84 16.10 -8.59
C ASP A 53 2.59 16.92 -8.25
N SER A 54 1.41 16.29 -8.23
CA SER A 54 0.13 16.94 -7.86
C SER A 54 -0.17 16.92 -6.36
N ARG A 55 0.78 16.54 -5.49
CA ARG A 55 0.52 16.35 -4.04
C ARG A 55 0.03 17.62 -3.32
N LEU A 56 0.44 18.79 -3.80
CA LEU A 56 0.03 20.08 -3.24
C LEU A 56 -1.44 20.42 -3.56
N ASP A 57 -2.02 19.80 -4.60
CA ASP A 57 -3.45 19.91 -4.92
C ASP A 57 -4.30 19.07 -3.95
N VAL A 58 -3.71 18.05 -3.33
CA VAL A 58 -4.37 17.21 -2.32
C VAL A 58 -4.39 17.92 -0.97
N HIS A 59 -3.22 18.38 -0.53
CA HIS A 59 -3.08 19.14 0.71
C HIS A 59 -1.79 19.97 0.70
N SER A 60 -1.84 21.16 1.28
CA SER A 60 -0.75 22.15 1.24
C SER A 60 0.55 21.69 1.94
N ASN A 61 0.47 20.74 2.87
CA ASN A 61 1.66 20.17 3.51
C ASN A 61 2.47 19.25 2.58
N GLY A 62 1.93 18.83 1.43
CA GLY A 62 2.61 17.95 0.49
C GLY A 62 3.00 16.57 1.02
N GLN A 63 2.40 16.10 2.12
CA GLN A 63 2.68 14.78 2.73
C GLN A 63 1.64 13.72 2.38
N ILE A 64 0.63 14.09 1.59
CA ILE A 64 -0.48 13.24 1.18
C ILE A 64 -0.50 13.21 -0.35
N ILE A 65 -0.53 12.01 -0.92
CA ILE A 65 -0.71 11.83 -2.37
C ILE A 65 -2.02 11.11 -2.64
N GLU A 66 -2.61 11.38 -3.79
CA GLU A 66 -3.82 10.72 -4.27
C GLU A 66 -3.52 9.87 -5.49
N LEU A 67 -3.92 8.60 -5.44
CA LEU A 67 -3.86 7.71 -6.59
C LEU A 67 -5.22 7.68 -7.29
N LYS A 68 -5.24 8.06 -8.56
CA LYS A 68 -6.44 8.01 -9.41
C LYS A 68 -6.96 6.58 -9.64
N GLN A 69 -6.09 5.59 -9.46
CA GLN A 69 -6.41 4.17 -9.50
C GLN A 69 -5.43 3.39 -8.62
N VAL A 70 -5.78 2.16 -8.23
CA VAL A 70 -4.90 1.32 -7.43
C VAL A 70 -3.87 0.63 -8.31
N PHE A 71 -2.59 0.73 -7.95
CA PHE A 71 -1.44 0.10 -8.62
C PHE A 71 -0.31 -0.20 -7.61
N PRO A 72 0.70 -1.02 -7.94
CA PRO A 72 1.81 -1.32 -7.02
C PRO A 72 2.75 -0.11 -6.84
N TRP A 73 2.38 0.80 -5.93
CA TRP A 73 3.09 2.08 -5.74
C TRP A 73 4.26 2.02 -4.75
N LYS A 74 4.23 1.12 -3.76
CA LYS A 74 5.15 1.16 -2.60
C LYS A 74 6.61 1.16 -3.00
N GLU A 75 7.03 0.19 -3.81
CA GLU A 75 8.43 0.05 -4.20
C GLU A 75 8.93 1.26 -5.00
N HIS A 76 8.12 1.76 -5.93
CA HIS A 76 8.44 2.99 -6.67
C HIS A 76 8.59 4.19 -5.76
N LEU A 77 7.74 4.35 -4.74
CA LEU A 77 7.85 5.47 -3.80
C LEU A 77 9.22 5.48 -3.13
N PHE A 78 9.66 4.34 -2.59
CA PHE A 78 10.96 4.25 -1.92
C PHE A 78 12.14 4.37 -2.88
N LEU A 79 12.02 3.89 -4.12
CA LEU A 79 13.07 4.09 -5.14
C LEU A 79 13.20 5.57 -5.51
N MET A 80 12.07 6.25 -5.70
CA MET A 80 12.03 7.66 -6.09
C MET A 80 12.45 8.59 -4.95
N GLU A 81 12.10 8.28 -3.70
CA GLU A 81 12.59 9.06 -2.55
C GLU A 81 14.11 9.00 -2.42
N LYS A 82 14.71 7.86 -2.77
CA LYS A 82 16.18 7.69 -2.80
C LYS A 82 16.83 8.43 -3.97
N SER A 83 16.21 8.45 -5.16
CA SER A 83 16.82 9.05 -6.35
C SER A 83 16.53 10.54 -6.50
N ASP A 84 15.31 10.96 -6.18
CA ASP A 84 14.75 12.26 -6.58
C ASP A 84 14.60 13.22 -5.38
N SER A 85 15.04 12.82 -4.18
CA SER A 85 15.02 13.63 -2.94
C SER A 85 13.66 14.28 -2.67
N ILE A 86 12.60 13.48 -2.74
CA ILE A 86 11.22 13.95 -2.54
C ILE A 86 11.08 14.51 -1.12
N GLN A 87 10.76 15.80 -1.03
CA GLN A 87 10.47 16.49 0.22
C GLN A 87 9.18 17.34 0.12
N PRO A 88 8.37 17.43 1.19
CA PRO A 88 8.48 16.62 2.40
C PRO A 88 8.14 15.14 2.14
N GLU A 89 8.60 14.25 3.03
CA GLU A 89 8.34 12.82 2.93
C GLU A 89 6.82 12.52 2.91
N ILE A 90 6.42 11.61 2.03
CA ILE A 90 5.02 11.21 1.88
C ILE A 90 4.61 10.30 3.04
N LYS A 91 3.57 10.66 3.77
CA LYS A 91 3.10 9.92 4.95
C LYS A 91 1.82 9.16 4.70
N PHE A 92 0.98 9.65 3.79
CA PHE A 92 -0.30 9.03 3.46
C PHE A 92 -0.53 8.94 1.96
N VAL A 93 -1.17 7.84 1.57
CA VAL A 93 -1.68 7.61 0.21
C VAL A 93 -3.19 7.46 0.30
N ILE A 94 -3.93 8.26 -0.47
CA ILE A 94 -5.38 8.13 -0.58
C ILE A 94 -5.77 7.61 -1.96
N PHE A 95 -6.86 6.83 -2.01
CA PHE A 95 -7.39 6.29 -3.26
C PHE A 95 -8.83 5.81 -3.07
N GLN A 96 -9.57 5.70 -4.16
CA GLN A 96 -10.88 5.06 -4.15
C GLN A 96 -10.73 3.55 -4.41
N ASP A 97 -11.38 2.72 -3.61
CA ASP A 97 -11.40 1.27 -3.81
C ASP A 97 -12.44 0.85 -4.87
N SER A 98 -12.44 -0.45 -5.21
CA SER A 98 -13.34 -1.01 -6.22
C SER A 98 -14.83 -0.93 -5.85
N LYS A 99 -15.16 -0.60 -4.60
CA LYS A 99 -16.55 -0.40 -4.12
C LYS A 99 -16.92 1.07 -4.05
N GLY A 100 -16.08 1.97 -4.56
CA GLY A 100 -16.30 3.41 -4.54
C GLY A 100 -16.02 4.07 -3.19
N LYS A 101 -15.50 3.32 -2.19
CA LYS A 101 -15.16 3.87 -0.87
C LYS A 101 -13.75 4.42 -0.88
N TRP A 102 -13.53 5.51 -0.17
CA TRP A 102 -12.22 6.14 -0.07
C TRP A 102 -11.38 5.48 1.01
N ARG A 103 -10.08 5.34 0.72
CA ARG A 103 -9.08 4.76 1.61
C ARG A 103 -8.00 5.78 1.90
N VAL A 104 -7.52 5.75 3.14
CA VAL A 104 -6.30 6.41 3.58
C VAL A 104 -5.35 5.34 4.08
N GLN A 105 -4.18 5.24 3.47
CA GLN A 105 -3.16 4.25 3.82
C GLN A 105 -1.90 4.96 4.32
N ALA A 106 -1.44 4.59 5.51
CA ALA A 106 -0.18 5.06 6.05
C ALA A 106 1.00 4.42 5.31
N VAL A 107 2.01 5.23 5.00
CA VAL A 107 3.23 4.77 4.33
C VAL A 107 4.15 4.09 5.35
N PRO A 108 4.66 2.87 5.07
CA PRO A 108 5.61 2.20 5.96
C PRO A 108 7.00 2.87 5.93
N LEU A 109 7.86 2.56 6.90
CA LEU A 109 9.25 3.06 6.93
C LEU A 109 10.10 2.52 5.76
N SER A 110 9.72 1.38 5.18
CA SER A 110 10.34 0.80 3.99
C SER A 110 9.38 -0.14 3.27
N SER A 111 9.72 -0.58 2.05
CA SER A 111 8.87 -1.48 1.25
C SER A 111 8.55 -2.83 1.91
N HIS A 112 9.39 -3.24 2.88
CA HIS A 112 9.26 -4.52 3.58
C HIS A 112 8.93 -4.36 5.08
N SER A 113 8.76 -3.12 5.56
CA SER A 113 8.49 -2.84 6.98
C SER A 113 6.99 -2.88 7.28
N PHE A 114 6.66 -3.39 8.47
CA PHE A 114 5.33 -3.26 9.07
C PHE A 114 5.19 -2.00 9.92
N GLU A 115 6.31 -1.33 10.24
CA GLU A 115 6.33 -0.07 10.95
C GLU A 115 5.95 1.08 10.01
N LEU A 116 5.12 1.99 10.51
CA LEU A 116 4.52 3.09 9.74
C LEU A 116 5.23 4.40 10.06
N ARG A 117 5.45 5.24 9.04
CA ARG A 117 5.96 6.62 9.22
C ARG A 117 5.08 7.38 10.21
N VAL A 118 3.78 7.35 9.94
CA VAL A 118 2.75 7.86 10.84
C VAL A 118 1.54 6.92 10.77
N PRO A 119 1.29 6.11 11.81
CA PRO A 119 0.06 5.32 11.89
C PRO A 119 -1.15 6.25 12.12
N LEU A 120 -2.33 5.85 11.64
CA LEU A 120 -3.59 6.53 11.97
C LEU A 120 -3.77 6.64 13.50
N LYS A 121 -4.45 7.70 13.95
CA LYS A 121 -4.63 8.04 15.37
C LYS A 121 -5.03 6.83 16.21
N SER A 122 -4.37 6.66 17.36
CA SER A 122 -4.59 5.55 18.29
C SER A 122 -6.06 5.39 18.67
N GLU A 123 -6.75 6.50 18.89
CA GLU A 123 -8.14 6.54 19.34
C GLU A 123 -9.12 6.01 18.29
N TRP A 124 -8.71 5.95 17.02
CA TRP A 124 -9.55 5.48 15.92
C TRP A 124 -9.38 3.99 15.65
N ARG A 125 -8.27 3.40 16.08
CA ARG A 125 -7.86 2.04 15.67
C ARG A 125 -8.85 1.00 16.16
N GLY A 126 -9.36 0.18 15.24
CA GLY A 126 -10.37 -0.83 15.53
C GLY A 126 -11.81 -0.31 15.51
N LEU A 127 -12.03 1.01 15.45
CA LEU A 127 -13.36 1.59 15.36
C LEU A 127 -13.90 1.56 13.92
N ARG A 128 -15.23 1.60 13.81
CA ARG A 128 -15.96 1.53 12.55
C ARG A 128 -17.18 2.45 12.54
N ASP A 129 -17.65 2.76 11.34
CA ASP A 129 -18.95 3.38 11.08
C ASP A 129 -19.24 4.59 11.98
N GLN A 130 -20.44 4.69 12.54
CA GLN A 130 -20.87 5.82 13.37
C GLN A 130 -20.03 6.04 14.63
N GLU A 131 -19.48 4.98 15.22
CA GLU A 131 -18.62 5.10 16.39
C GLU A 131 -17.32 5.83 16.02
N LEU A 132 -16.70 5.42 14.92
CA LEU A 132 -15.52 6.09 14.39
C LEU A 132 -15.84 7.54 14.02
N SER A 133 -16.96 7.81 13.34
CA SER A 133 -17.36 9.19 12.99
C SER A 133 -17.54 10.08 14.22
N LYS A 134 -18.13 9.56 15.30
CA LYS A 134 -18.28 10.29 16.57
C LYS A 134 -16.93 10.57 17.22
N VAL A 135 -16.01 9.62 17.25
CA VAL A 135 -14.69 9.80 17.89
C VAL A 135 -13.77 10.69 17.05
N SER A 136 -13.78 10.53 15.72
CA SER A 136 -12.96 11.31 14.81
C SER A 136 -13.48 12.73 14.57
N GLN A 137 -14.78 12.95 14.82
CA GLN A 137 -15.50 14.14 14.38
C GLN A 137 -15.37 14.34 12.87
N ILE A 138 -15.48 13.24 12.11
CA ILE A 138 -15.45 13.19 10.64
C ILE A 138 -16.63 12.33 10.20
N ASP A 139 -17.53 12.89 9.42
CA ASP A 139 -18.69 12.16 8.92
C ASP A 139 -18.30 11.11 7.87
N GLY A 140 -19.12 10.06 7.74
CA GLY A 140 -18.96 9.04 6.71
C GLY A 140 -17.77 8.09 6.91
N CYS A 141 -17.23 7.98 8.13
CA CYS A 141 -16.15 7.03 8.39
C CYS A 141 -16.62 5.58 8.22
N VAL A 142 -15.79 4.74 7.60
CA VAL A 142 -16.08 3.31 7.39
C VAL A 142 -15.35 2.46 8.43
N PHE A 143 -14.03 2.59 8.55
CA PHE A 143 -13.23 1.89 9.55
C PHE A 143 -11.81 2.45 9.67
N VAL A 144 -11.11 2.07 10.75
CA VAL A 144 -9.63 2.10 10.83
C VAL A 144 -9.13 0.75 11.34
N HIS A 145 -8.14 0.17 10.67
CA HIS A 145 -7.54 -1.10 11.10
C HIS A 145 -6.88 -0.95 12.49
N SER A 146 -6.84 -2.02 13.28
CA SER A 146 -6.29 -2.01 14.65
C SER A 146 -4.82 -1.57 14.74
N SER A 147 -4.02 -1.82 13.71
CA SER A 147 -2.63 -1.31 13.63
C SER A 147 -2.51 0.12 13.09
N GLY A 148 -3.60 0.72 12.59
CA GLY A 148 -3.60 2.07 12.04
C GLY A 148 -2.99 2.20 10.63
N PHE A 149 -2.70 1.09 9.94
CA PHE A 149 -2.10 1.13 8.60
C PHE A 149 -3.04 1.60 7.49
N ILE A 150 -4.34 1.39 7.67
CA ILE A 150 -5.36 1.77 6.70
C ILE A 150 -6.65 2.15 7.41
N GLY A 151 -7.34 3.13 6.84
CA GLY A 151 -8.70 3.48 7.19
C GLY A 151 -9.51 3.80 5.94
N GLY A 152 -10.78 4.15 6.13
CA GLY A 152 -11.58 4.64 5.02
C GLY A 152 -12.77 5.48 5.43
N ASN A 153 -13.26 6.22 4.43
CA ASN A 153 -14.38 7.12 4.51
C ASN A 153 -15.22 6.99 3.22
N ASP A 154 -16.44 7.48 3.26
CA ASP A 154 -17.34 7.55 2.12
C ASP A 154 -16.99 8.68 1.15
N SER A 155 -16.25 9.70 1.60
CA SER A 155 -15.83 10.85 0.78
C SER A 155 -14.32 10.98 0.66
N ARG A 156 -13.88 11.65 -0.41
CA ARG A 156 -12.48 12.02 -0.65
C ARG A 156 -12.00 12.98 0.43
N GLU A 157 -12.82 13.96 0.75
CA GLU A 157 -12.54 14.99 1.74
C GLU A 157 -12.38 14.36 3.13
N GLY A 158 -13.21 13.36 3.46
CA GLY A 158 -13.14 12.65 4.73
C GLY A 158 -11.84 11.87 4.93
N VAL A 159 -11.31 11.20 3.89
CA VAL A 159 -9.99 10.53 4.02
C VAL A 159 -8.83 11.52 4.09
N ILE A 160 -8.93 12.68 3.43
CA ILE A 160 -7.95 13.76 3.56
C ILE A 160 -7.98 14.29 4.99
N GLU A 161 -9.16 14.57 5.55
CA GLU A 161 -9.31 15.05 6.92
C GLU A 161 -8.78 14.04 7.95
N MET A 162 -9.00 12.74 7.72
CA MET A 162 -8.43 11.67 8.54
C MET A 162 -6.89 11.72 8.54
N ALA A 163 -6.26 11.88 7.37
CA ALA A 163 -4.82 12.00 7.26
C ALA A 163 -4.31 13.27 7.95
N VAL A 164 -4.94 14.43 7.71
CA VAL A 164 -4.55 15.73 8.28
C VAL A 164 -4.63 15.70 9.82
N LYS A 165 -5.78 15.32 10.40
CA LYS A 165 -5.92 15.22 11.87
C LYS A 165 -4.91 14.25 12.49
N THR A 166 -4.48 13.23 11.75
CA THR A 166 -3.43 12.32 12.21
C THR A 166 -2.06 13.01 12.21
N LEU A 167 -1.73 13.75 11.15
CA LEU A 167 -0.48 14.48 11.04
C LEU A 167 -0.35 15.56 12.12
N ASP A 168 -1.40 16.33 12.36
CA ASP A 168 -1.41 17.41 13.35
C ASP A 168 -1.17 16.87 14.76
N ALA A 169 -1.80 15.74 15.12
CA ALA A 169 -1.61 15.11 16.43
C ALA A 169 -0.16 14.68 16.70
N VAL A 170 0.62 14.35 15.65
CA VAL A 170 2.05 14.01 15.79
C VAL A 170 2.89 15.27 16.00
N VAL A 171 2.54 16.37 15.34
CA VAL A 171 3.24 17.66 15.51
C VAL A 171 3.11 18.14 16.96
N ASP A 172 1.92 18.06 17.55
CA ASP A 172 1.67 18.49 18.93
C ASP A 172 2.47 17.65 19.96
N GLN A 173 2.61 16.35 19.73
CA GLN A 173 3.39 15.46 20.60
C GLN A 173 4.90 15.76 20.55
N ASN A 174 5.41 16.25 19.43
CA ASN A 174 6.82 16.60 19.27
C ASN A 174 7.16 17.99 19.86
N HIS A 175 6.19 18.90 19.96
CA HIS A 175 6.38 20.22 20.59
C HIS A 175 6.15 20.20 22.11
N SER A 176 5.55 19.13 22.64
CA SER A 176 5.27 18.96 24.07
C SER A 176 6.34 18.17 24.83
N LYS A 177 7.46 17.82 24.18
CA LYS A 177 8.63 17.14 24.76
C LYS A 177 9.84 18.06 24.72
#